data_AF-A0A3B4AIA5-F1
#
_entry.id   AF-A0A3B4AIA5-F1
#
_cell.length_a   1.000
_cell.length_b   1.000
_cell.length_c   1.000
_cell.angle_alpha   90.00
_cell.angle_beta   90.00
_cell.angle_gamma   90.00
#
_symmetry.space_group_name_H-M   'P 1'
#
loop_
_entity.id
_entity.type
_entity.pdbx_description
1 polymer ?
#
loop_
_entity_poly.entity_id
_entity_poly.type
_entity_poly.pdbx_seq_one_letter_code
_entity_poly.pdbx_strand_id
1 'polypeptide(L)'
;VPRISRPECEDGPLFEEQETEGQRQLHSLLVQQLHTHVDIQRCVSKRQCFAPAALYCPFGDQAAGVRSLSQFQALQDGEKELSSLRDLGLTEEEIQLWKNRDLQQTDKSRGVCADPSAKEQRLQAIRDKMAAHAELLSRPQRFNCSRALTRREMEIEQALYQGNERQGFLSALYHRGNVL
;
A
#
# COMPACT_ATOMS: atom_id res chain seq x y z
N VAL A 1 31.20 25.97 -48.84
CA VAL A 1 30.21 24.94 -48.43
C VAL A 1 30.39 23.74 -49.35
N PRO A 2 30.95 22.59 -48.91
CA PRO A 2 30.95 21.41 -49.75
C PRO A 2 29.63 20.64 -49.57
N ARG A 3 29.04 20.22 -50.69
CA ARG A 3 27.86 19.35 -50.76
C ARG A 3 28.29 17.91 -50.50
N ILE A 4 27.65 17.26 -49.55
CA ILE A 4 27.81 15.82 -49.29
C ILE A 4 26.71 15.09 -50.06
N SER A 5 27.11 14.32 -51.07
CA SER A 5 26.21 13.38 -51.77
C SER A 5 26.01 12.14 -50.90
N ARG A 6 24.76 11.71 -50.70
CA ARG A 6 24.43 10.42 -50.05
C ARG A 6 24.48 9.30 -51.09
N PRO A 7 24.98 8.10 -50.76
CA PRO A 7 24.85 6.94 -51.63
C PRO A 7 23.45 6.33 -51.48
N GLU A 8 22.91 5.84 -52.59
CA GLU A 8 21.65 5.12 -52.71
C GLU A 8 21.74 3.77 -51.96
N CYS A 9 20.73 3.49 -51.15
CA CYS A 9 20.63 2.26 -50.36
C CYS A 9 19.92 1.20 -51.19
N GLU A 10 20.63 0.14 -51.55
CA GLU A 10 20.10 -1.05 -52.22
C GLU A 10 19.05 -1.76 -51.34
N ASP A 11 17.99 -2.26 -51.98
CA ASP A 11 16.82 -2.93 -51.39
C ASP A 11 17.21 -4.24 -50.68
N GLY A 12 16.99 -4.29 -49.37
CA GLY A 12 17.12 -5.47 -48.53
C GLY A 12 15.86 -6.36 -48.51
N PRO A 13 15.95 -7.58 -47.96
CA PRO A 13 14.90 -8.59 -48.03
C PRO A 13 13.58 -8.12 -47.40
N LEU A 14 12.46 -8.46 -48.06
CA LEU A 14 11.09 -8.13 -47.63
C LEU A 14 10.86 -8.54 -46.17
N PHE A 15 10.73 -7.54 -45.30
CA PHE A 15 10.28 -7.74 -43.92
C PHE A 15 8.87 -8.35 -43.96
N GLU A 16 8.65 -9.44 -43.23
CA GLU A 16 7.30 -9.85 -42.83
C GLU A 16 6.60 -8.59 -42.29
N GLU A 17 5.42 -8.27 -42.81
CA GLU A 17 4.69 -7.06 -42.43
C GLU A 17 4.59 -6.99 -40.90
N GLN A 18 5.36 -6.09 -40.29
CA GLN A 18 5.41 -5.97 -38.85
C GLN A 18 4.06 -5.46 -38.36
N GLU A 19 3.25 -6.36 -37.78
CA GLU A 19 1.93 -6.02 -37.30
C GLU A 19 2.02 -4.91 -36.23
N THR A 20 1.44 -3.76 -36.56
CA THR A 20 1.38 -2.63 -35.64
C THR A 20 0.46 -2.96 -34.46
N GLU A 21 0.68 -2.29 -33.33
CA GLU A 21 -0.17 -2.46 -32.16
C GLU A 21 -1.64 -2.09 -32.45
N GLY A 22 -1.87 -1.08 -33.29
CA GLY A 22 -3.21 -0.73 -33.77
C GLY A 22 -3.86 -1.83 -34.61
N GLN A 23 -3.11 -2.49 -35.50
CA GLN A 23 -3.62 -3.65 -36.25
C GLN A 23 -4.00 -4.81 -35.33
N ARG A 24 -3.17 -5.13 -34.33
CA ARG A 24 -3.49 -6.16 -33.32
C ARG A 24 -4.77 -5.84 -32.55
N GLN A 25 -4.94 -4.58 -32.16
CA GLN A 25 -6.13 -4.12 -31.43
C GLN A 25 -7.39 -4.24 -32.31
N LEU A 26 -7.33 -3.77 -33.56
CA LEU A 26 -8.44 -3.84 -34.51
C LEU A 26 -8.80 -5.29 -34.87
N HIS A 27 -7.81 -6.14 -35.08
CA HIS A 27 -8.01 -7.57 -35.32
C HIS A 27 -8.70 -8.23 -34.12
N SER A 28 -8.23 -7.95 -32.91
CA SER A 28 -8.85 -8.45 -31.67
C SER A 28 -10.30 -7.99 -31.52
N LEU A 29 -10.59 -6.73 -31.85
CA LEU A 29 -11.94 -6.16 -31.81
C LEU A 29 -12.85 -6.86 -32.83
N LEU A 30 -12.40 -7.01 -34.07
CA LEU A 30 -13.15 -7.66 -35.14
C LEU A 30 -13.50 -9.11 -34.78
N VAL A 31 -12.53 -9.87 -34.28
CA VAL A 31 -12.76 -11.23 -33.79
C VAL A 31 -13.83 -11.23 -32.70
N GLN A 32 -13.77 -10.30 -31.74
CA GLN A 32 -14.79 -10.18 -30.68
C GLN A 32 -16.18 -9.84 -31.21
N GLN A 33 -16.30 -9.00 -32.24
CA GLN A 33 -17.58 -8.58 -32.84
C GLN A 33 -18.22 -9.66 -33.69
N LEU A 34 -17.42 -10.48 -34.39
CA LEU A 34 -17.90 -11.58 -35.23
C LEU A 34 -18.34 -12.81 -34.43
N HIS A 35 -18.04 -12.87 -33.13
CA HIS A 35 -18.51 -13.95 -32.29
C HIS A 35 -20.01 -13.84 -31.99
N THR A 36 -20.78 -14.76 -32.55
CA THR A 36 -22.24 -14.87 -32.39
C THR A 36 -22.67 -15.82 -31.26
N HIS A 37 -21.75 -16.61 -30.73
CA HIS A 37 -22.02 -17.56 -29.64
C HIS A 37 -21.82 -16.90 -28.27
N VAL A 38 -22.80 -17.07 -27.39
CA VAL A 38 -22.73 -16.64 -25.99
C VAL A 38 -22.29 -17.83 -25.14
N ASP A 39 -21.14 -17.69 -24.48
CA ASP A 39 -20.60 -18.66 -23.52
C ASP A 39 -20.44 -17.98 -22.16
N ILE A 40 -21.01 -18.61 -21.12
CA ILE A 40 -20.98 -18.14 -19.74
C ILE A 40 -19.53 -17.99 -19.26
N GLN A 41 -18.65 -18.94 -19.61
CA GLN A 41 -17.25 -18.89 -19.20
C GLN A 41 -16.57 -17.64 -19.75
N ARG A 42 -16.80 -17.34 -21.02
CA ARG A 42 -16.26 -16.14 -21.69
C ARG A 42 -16.81 -14.83 -21.12
N CYS A 43 -18.09 -14.81 -20.75
CA CYS A 43 -18.70 -13.67 -20.04
C CYS A 43 -18.03 -13.42 -18.69
N VAL A 44 -17.70 -14.48 -17.94
CA VAL A 44 -16.96 -14.38 -16.68
C VAL A 44 -15.53 -13.88 -16.91
N SER A 45 -14.83 -14.41 -17.93
CA SER A 45 -13.46 -13.96 -18.25
C SER A 45 -13.40 -12.47 -18.61
N LYS A 46 -14.38 -11.95 -19.36
CA LYS A 46 -14.47 -10.51 -19.69
C LYS A 46 -14.69 -9.62 -18.45
N ARG A 47 -15.26 -10.15 -17.36
CA ARG A 47 -15.43 -9.40 -16.10
C ARG A 47 -14.15 -9.28 -15.29
N GLN A 48 -13.11 -10.06 -15.58
CA GLN A 48 -11.87 -10.12 -14.80
C GLN A 48 -10.87 -8.99 -15.12
N CYS A 49 -11.21 -8.02 -15.97
CA CYS A 49 -10.31 -6.92 -16.34
C CYS A 49 -10.34 -5.72 -15.38
N PHE A 50 -11.07 -5.80 -14.28
CA PHE A 50 -11.01 -4.82 -13.21
C PHE A 50 -10.60 -5.55 -11.94
N ALA A 51 -9.45 -5.17 -11.36
CA ALA A 51 -9.18 -5.51 -9.97
C ALA A 51 -10.41 -5.09 -9.16
N PRO A 52 -11.03 -6.00 -8.37
CA PRO A 52 -12.14 -5.61 -7.53
C PRO A 52 -11.70 -4.39 -6.73
N ALA A 53 -12.46 -3.29 -6.78
CA ALA A 53 -12.33 -2.26 -5.76
C ALA A 53 -12.40 -3.02 -4.44
N ALA A 54 -11.37 -2.91 -3.59
CA ALA A 54 -11.36 -3.58 -2.31
C ALA A 54 -12.69 -3.27 -1.63
N LEU A 55 -13.60 -4.25 -1.60
CA LEU A 55 -14.92 -4.04 -1.04
C LEU A 55 -14.67 -3.85 0.44
N TYR A 56 -14.92 -2.63 0.93
CA TYR A 56 -14.85 -2.33 2.35
C TYR A 56 -15.93 -3.16 3.06
N CYS A 57 -15.51 -4.33 3.58
CA CYS A 57 -16.34 -5.31 4.26
C CYS A 57 -15.87 -5.47 5.71
N PRO A 58 -16.01 -4.45 6.57
CA PRO A 58 -15.41 -4.42 7.91
C PRO A 58 -15.89 -5.55 8.82
N PHE A 59 -17.12 -6.04 8.61
CA PHE A 59 -17.73 -7.07 9.47
C PHE A 59 -17.78 -8.46 8.82
N GLY A 60 -17.33 -8.60 7.57
CA GLY A 60 -17.47 -9.83 6.78
C GLY A 60 -18.89 -10.44 6.88
N ASP A 61 -18.94 -11.75 7.13
CA ASP A 61 -20.19 -12.49 7.30
C ASP A 61 -20.91 -12.21 8.63
N GLN A 62 -20.25 -11.54 9.58
CA GLN A 62 -20.83 -11.28 10.90
C GLN A 62 -21.95 -10.23 10.85
N ALA A 63 -21.93 -9.33 9.86
CA ALA A 63 -23.03 -8.40 9.60
C ALA A 63 -24.03 -8.92 8.55
N ALA A 64 -23.91 -10.17 8.09
CA ALA A 64 -24.87 -10.74 7.15
C ALA A 64 -26.23 -10.98 7.83
N GLY A 65 -27.31 -10.78 7.08
CA GLY A 65 -28.68 -11.00 7.53
C GLY A 65 -29.28 -9.81 8.30
N VAL A 66 -30.42 -10.04 8.96
CA VAL A 66 -31.13 -9.03 9.74
C VAL A 66 -30.61 -9.04 11.18
N ARG A 67 -30.06 -7.92 11.64
CA ARG A 67 -29.63 -7.72 13.03
C ARG A 67 -30.35 -6.54 13.67
N SER A 68 -30.52 -6.59 14.99
CA SER A 68 -31.00 -5.42 15.73
C SER A 68 -29.95 -4.31 15.71
N LEU A 69 -30.40 -3.06 15.89
CA LEU A 69 -29.50 -1.91 15.99
C LEU A 69 -28.46 -2.10 17.11
N SER A 70 -28.87 -2.63 18.26
CA SER A 70 -27.97 -2.92 19.39
C SER A 70 -26.90 -3.97 19.05
N GLN A 71 -27.27 -5.03 18.32
CA GLN A 71 -26.30 -6.04 17.87
C GLN A 71 -25.29 -5.46 16.88
N PHE A 72 -25.75 -4.57 15.98
CA PHE A 72 -24.86 -3.92 15.03
C PHE A 72 -23.91 -2.93 15.72
N GLN A 73 -24.38 -2.16 16.70
CA GLN A 73 -23.53 -1.28 17.51
C GLN A 73 -22.43 -2.06 18.24
N ALA A 74 -22.75 -3.21 18.83
CA ALA A 74 -21.76 -4.06 19.49
C ALA A 74 -20.68 -4.56 18.50
N LEU A 75 -21.05 -4.92 17.26
CA LEU A 75 -20.07 -5.28 16.23
C LEU A 75 -19.20 -4.08 15.83
N GLN A 76 -19.80 -2.90 15.68
CA GLN A 76 -19.08 -1.69 15.32
C GLN A 76 -18.08 -1.29 16.40
N ASP A 77 -18.46 -1.38 17.67
CA ASP A 77 -17.58 -1.05 18.78
C ASP A 77 -16.44 -2.07 18.89
N GLY A 78 -16.73 -3.35 18.69
CA GLY A 78 -15.70 -4.39 18.58
C GLY A 78 -14.71 -4.16 17.43
N GLU A 79 -15.17 -3.69 16.27
CA GLU A 79 -14.30 -3.37 15.13
C GLU A 79 -13.47 -2.11 15.37
N LYS A 80 -14.03 -1.07 16.02
CA LYS A 80 -13.28 0.12 16.44
C LYS A 80 -12.18 -0.23 17.43
N GLU A 81 -12.46 -1.12 18.37
CA GLU A 81 -11.45 -1.63 19.30
C GLU A 81 -10.34 -2.37 18.53
N LEU A 82 -10.70 -3.25 17.59
CA LEU A 82 -9.73 -3.96 16.75
C LEU A 82 -8.89 -3.02 15.88
N SER A 83 -9.51 -2.02 15.26
CA SER A 83 -8.79 -1.02 14.47
C SER A 83 -7.85 -0.22 15.36
N SER A 84 -8.27 0.20 16.55
CA SER A 84 -7.41 0.93 17.49
C SER A 84 -6.19 0.11 17.92
N LEU A 85 -6.33 -1.20 18.13
CA LEU A 85 -5.21 -2.09 18.46
C LEU A 85 -4.26 -2.27 17.28
N ARG A 86 -4.78 -2.35 16.05
CA ARG A 86 -3.97 -2.37 14.81
C ARG A 86 -3.24 -1.05 14.60
N ASP A 87 -3.88 0.07 14.88
CA ASP A 87 -3.30 1.41 14.79
C ASP A 87 -2.18 1.60 15.82
N LEU A 88 -2.19 0.84 16.93
CA LEU A 88 -1.09 0.76 17.90
C LEU A 88 0.04 -0.20 17.48
N GLY A 89 -0.03 -0.76 16.27
CA GLY A 89 1.01 -1.61 15.68
C GLY A 89 1.01 -3.07 16.16
N LEU A 90 -0.08 -3.53 16.79
CA LEU A 90 -0.20 -4.92 17.23
C LEU A 90 -0.45 -5.88 16.07
N THR A 91 0.15 -7.07 16.15
CA THR A 91 -0.13 -8.17 15.22
C THR A 91 -1.41 -8.90 15.60
N GLU A 92 -2.01 -9.64 14.67
CA GLU A 92 -3.26 -10.38 14.93
C GLU A 92 -3.12 -11.37 16.10
N GLU A 93 -1.97 -12.03 16.22
CA GLU A 93 -1.66 -12.93 17.33
C GLU A 93 -1.59 -12.18 18.67
N GLU A 94 -0.96 -11.00 18.70
CA GLU A 94 -0.87 -10.16 19.89
C GLU A 94 -2.25 -9.62 20.30
N ILE A 95 -3.09 -9.24 19.33
CA ILE A 95 -4.46 -8.77 19.56
C ILE A 95 -5.30 -9.88 20.20
N GLN A 96 -5.21 -11.11 19.70
CA GLN A 96 -5.91 -12.26 20.27
C GLN A 96 -5.45 -12.55 21.70
N LEU A 97 -4.13 -12.55 21.95
CA LEU A 97 -3.57 -12.72 23.30
C LEU A 97 -4.04 -11.62 24.25
N TRP A 98 -4.10 -10.37 23.77
CA TRP A 98 -4.55 -9.21 24.55
C TRP A 98 -6.03 -9.30 24.92
N LYS A 99 -6.90 -9.68 23.97
CA LYS A 99 -8.35 -9.88 24.22
C LYS A 99 -8.63 -11.02 25.22
N ASN A 100 -7.82 -12.08 25.16
CA ASN A 100 -7.99 -13.26 26.02
C ASN A 100 -7.32 -13.15 27.40
N ARG A 101 -6.77 -11.98 27.75
CA ARG A 101 -6.05 -11.79 29.02
C ARG A 101 -6.94 -12.03 30.25
N ASP A 102 -8.21 -11.62 30.19
CA ASP A 102 -9.14 -11.62 31.32
C ASP A 102 -9.90 -12.96 31.43
N LEU A 103 -10.24 -13.58 30.28
CA LEU A 103 -10.92 -14.88 30.22
C LEU A 103 -10.11 -16.02 30.85
N GLN A 104 -8.79 -15.93 30.82
CA GLN A 104 -7.90 -16.98 31.32
C GLN A 104 -7.45 -16.78 32.77
N GLN A 105 -7.78 -15.65 33.42
CA GLN A 105 -7.58 -15.49 34.86
C GLN A 105 -8.64 -16.27 35.66
N THR A 106 -9.83 -16.47 35.08
CA THR A 106 -10.92 -17.24 35.69
C THR A 106 -10.79 -18.75 35.49
N ASP A 107 -10.18 -19.19 34.38
CA ASP A 107 -9.97 -20.61 34.09
C ASP A 107 -8.67 -21.14 34.72
N LYS A 108 -8.69 -21.34 36.04
CA LYS A 108 -7.65 -22.11 36.78
C LYS A 108 -7.70 -23.62 36.51
N SER A 109 -8.34 -24.08 35.43
CA SER A 109 -8.64 -25.49 35.24
C SER A 109 -8.11 -26.06 33.92
N ARG A 110 -7.23 -27.06 34.08
CA ARG A 110 -7.10 -28.26 33.22
C ARG A 110 -6.42 -28.08 31.86
N GLY A 111 -5.11 -27.88 31.87
CA GLY A 111 -4.26 -28.17 30.70
C GLY A 111 -2.79 -27.89 30.96
N VAL A 112 -1.90 -28.54 30.20
CA VAL A 112 -0.48 -28.16 30.09
C VAL A 112 -0.45 -26.79 29.41
N CYS A 113 -0.59 -25.73 30.21
CA CYS A 113 -0.44 -24.36 29.73
C CYS A 113 1.04 -23.97 29.77
N ALA A 114 1.41 -23.06 28.87
CA ALA A 114 2.70 -22.39 28.91
C ALA A 114 2.94 -21.78 30.30
N ASP A 115 4.21 -21.69 30.69
CA ASP A 115 4.64 -21.07 31.95
C ASP A 115 3.93 -19.71 32.14
N PRO A 116 3.19 -19.51 33.25
CA PRO A 116 2.48 -18.26 33.51
C PRO A 116 3.41 -17.03 33.46
N SER A 117 4.68 -17.19 33.85
CA SER A 117 5.69 -16.13 33.77
C SER A 117 5.98 -15.71 32.33
N ALA A 118 6.14 -16.68 31.42
CA ALA A 118 6.36 -16.39 29.99
C ALA A 118 5.15 -15.69 29.36
N LYS A 119 3.93 -16.00 29.80
CA LYS A 119 2.71 -15.33 29.35
C LYS A 119 2.65 -13.88 29.85
N GLU A 120 2.93 -13.64 31.13
CA GLU A 120 2.96 -12.30 31.70
C GLU A 120 4.01 -11.42 31.01
N GLN A 121 5.19 -11.99 30.71
CA GLN A 121 6.22 -11.30 29.93
C GLN A 121 5.74 -10.89 28.54
N ARG A 122 5.02 -11.77 27.83
CA ARG A 122 4.44 -11.44 26.52
C ARG A 122 3.39 -10.33 26.62
N LEU A 123 2.51 -10.39 27.63
CA LEU A 123 1.52 -9.34 27.87
C LEU A 123 2.18 -8.01 28.24
N GLN A 124 3.29 -8.03 28.98
CA GLN A 124 4.05 -6.83 29.29
C GLN A 124 4.72 -6.26 28.04
N ALA A 125 5.32 -7.10 27.19
CA ALA A 125 5.88 -6.67 25.91
C ALA A 125 4.81 -6.01 25.01
N ILE A 126 3.58 -6.55 24.99
CA ILE A 126 2.43 -5.96 24.28
C ILE A 126 2.10 -4.56 24.86
N ARG A 127 2.07 -4.40 26.19
CA ARG A 127 1.83 -3.10 26.83
C ARG A 127 2.89 -2.08 26.47
N ASP A 128 4.15 -2.49 26.53
CA ASP A 128 5.29 -1.61 26.23
C ASP A 128 5.26 -1.18 24.74
N LYS A 129 4.90 -2.11 23.85
CA LYS A 129 4.71 -1.84 22.41
C LYS A 129 3.57 -0.84 22.16
N MET A 130 2.42 -1.03 22.81
CA MET A 130 1.30 -0.08 22.74
C MET A 130 1.71 1.30 23.25
N ALA A 131 2.41 1.37 24.38
CA ALA A 131 2.87 2.63 24.97
C ALA A 131 3.86 3.36 24.05
N ALA A 132 4.84 2.65 23.50
CA ALA A 132 5.81 3.21 22.56
C ALA A 132 5.13 3.73 21.28
N HIS A 133 4.17 2.98 20.73
CA HIS A 133 3.45 3.41 19.53
C HIS A 133 2.52 4.59 19.81
N ALA A 134 1.82 4.59 20.96
CA ALA A 134 0.99 5.72 21.38
C ALA A 134 1.83 6.99 21.58
N GLU A 135 3.02 6.87 22.18
CA GLU A 135 3.95 7.98 22.30
C GLU A 135 4.35 8.52 20.92
N LEU A 136 4.71 7.63 19.99
CA LEU A 136 5.05 8.00 18.62
C LEU A 136 3.90 8.74 17.91
N LEU A 137 2.67 8.25 18.04
CA LEU A 137 1.48 8.88 17.45
C LEU A 137 1.14 10.23 18.09
N SER A 138 1.39 10.39 19.40
CA SER A 138 1.17 11.65 20.12
C SER A 138 2.17 12.74 19.75
N ARG A 139 3.37 12.36 19.29
CA ARG A 139 4.39 13.32 18.87
C ARG A 139 3.90 14.07 17.63
N PRO A 140 4.06 15.40 17.58
CA PRO A 140 3.72 16.17 16.40
C PRO A 140 4.49 15.62 15.19
N GLN A 141 3.77 15.04 14.22
CA GLN A 141 4.40 14.59 12.99
C GLN A 141 4.92 15.81 12.23
N ARG A 142 6.25 15.96 12.16
CA ARG A 142 6.91 17.10 11.50
C ARG A 142 6.87 17.01 9.97
N PHE A 143 5.78 16.49 9.39
CA PHE A 143 5.50 16.66 7.97
C PHE A 143 4.85 18.02 7.66
N ASN A 144 4.53 18.82 8.68
CA ASN A 144 4.02 20.19 8.52
C ASN A 144 4.99 21.15 7.81
N CYS A 145 6.22 20.71 7.50
CA CYS A 145 7.18 21.45 6.68
C CYS A 145 7.77 20.60 5.55
N SER A 146 7.14 19.48 5.16
CA SER A 146 7.53 18.77 3.93
C SER A 146 7.06 19.58 2.72
N ARG A 147 7.75 20.69 2.48
CA ARG A 147 7.62 21.45 1.24
C ARG A 147 8.19 20.58 0.12
N ALA A 148 7.43 20.37 -0.93
CA ALA A 148 7.94 19.73 -2.13
C ALA A 148 9.16 20.52 -2.64
N LEU A 149 10.31 19.84 -2.71
CA LEU A 149 11.52 20.44 -3.23
C LEU A 149 11.43 20.53 -4.75
N THR A 150 11.78 21.68 -5.29
CA THR A 150 12.01 21.83 -6.72
C THR A 150 13.19 20.95 -7.15
N ARG A 151 13.23 20.57 -8.43
CA ARG A 151 14.34 19.78 -9.00
C ARG A 151 15.72 20.36 -8.64
N ARG A 152 15.86 21.68 -8.70
CA ARG A 152 17.08 22.40 -8.32
C ARG A 152 17.44 22.20 -6.85
N GLU A 153 16.46 22.29 -5.94
CA GLU A 153 16.70 22.10 -4.51
C GLU A 153 17.09 20.66 -4.20
N MET A 154 16.48 19.68 -4.87
CA MET A 154 16.87 18.27 -4.74
C MET A 154 18.31 18.02 -5.20
N GLU A 155 18.71 18.57 -6.34
CA GLU A 155 20.08 18.45 -6.86
C GLU A 155 21.11 19.09 -5.91
N ILE A 156 20.77 20.23 -5.29
CA ILE A 156 21.61 20.88 -4.28
C ILE A 156 21.71 20.03 -3.01
N GLU A 157 20.61 19.47 -2.51
CA GLU A 157 20.63 18.58 -1.34
C GLU A 157 21.50 17.36 -1.60
N GLN A 158 21.31 16.68 -2.74
CA GLN A 158 22.13 15.53 -3.12
C GLN A 158 23.63 15.89 -3.15
N ALA A 159 23.99 17.03 -3.73
CA ALA A 159 25.37 17.48 -3.78
C ALA A 159 25.96 17.83 -2.39
N LEU A 160 25.15 18.35 -1.46
CA LEU A 160 25.56 18.61 -0.07
C LEU A 160 25.83 17.31 0.69
N TYR A 161 24.97 16.31 0.55
CA TYR A 161 25.15 15.00 1.19
C TYR A 161 26.31 14.18 0.62
N GLN A 162 26.64 14.37 -0.66
CA GLN A 162 27.76 13.69 -1.33
C GLN A 162 29.14 14.27 -0.97
N GLY A 163 29.22 15.30 -0.12
CA GLY A 163 30.51 15.83 0.36
C GLY A 163 31.28 16.66 -0.68
N ASN A 164 30.59 17.50 -1.45
CA ASN A 164 31.21 18.38 -2.44
C ASN A 164 32.03 19.52 -1.79
N GLU A 165 33.18 19.91 -2.37
CA GLU A 165 34.03 20.99 -1.83
C GLU A 165 33.34 22.37 -1.78
N ARG A 166 32.24 22.56 -2.52
CA ARG A 166 31.50 23.84 -2.61
C ARG A 166 30.32 23.95 -1.63
N GLN A 167 30.40 23.33 -0.46
CA GLN A 167 29.27 23.28 0.50
C GLN A 167 28.72 24.67 0.85
N GLY A 168 29.60 25.64 1.15
CA GLY A 168 29.18 27.00 1.52
C GLY A 168 28.40 27.72 0.41
N PHE A 169 28.82 27.54 -0.84
CA PHE A 169 28.15 28.12 -2.00
C PHE A 169 26.79 27.46 -2.27
N LEU A 170 26.74 26.12 -2.21
CA LEU A 170 25.52 25.36 -2.43
C LEU A 170 24.47 25.64 -1.35
N SER A 171 24.88 25.74 -0.08
CA SER A 171 24.02 26.15 1.03
C SER A 171 23.46 27.57 0.82
N ALA A 172 24.28 28.52 0.38
CA ALA A 172 23.81 29.88 0.07
C ALA A 172 22.77 29.90 -1.06
N LEU A 173 22.94 29.07 -2.10
CA LEU A 173 21.97 28.94 -3.19
C LEU A 173 20.65 28.30 -2.77
N TYR A 174 20.68 27.38 -1.80
CA TYR A 174 19.49 26.73 -1.25
C TYR A 174 18.59 27.71 -0.51
N HIS A 175 19.18 28.63 0.28
CA HIS A 175 18.41 29.60 1.06
C HIS A 175 18.03 30.89 0.31
N ARG A 176 18.67 31.19 -0.83
CA ARG A 176 18.38 32.40 -1.64
C ARG A 176 16.96 32.43 -2.23
N GLY A 177 16.28 31.29 -2.33
CA GLY A 177 14.87 31.20 -2.73
C GLY A 177 13.87 31.46 -1.61
N ASN A 178 14.31 31.53 -0.34
CA ASN A 178 13.46 31.67 0.85
C ASN A 178 13.47 33.09 1.44
N VAL A 179 13.98 34.08 0.70
CA VAL A 179 13.91 35.49 1.11
C VAL A 179 12.58 36.04 0.60
N LEU A 180 11.64 36.28 1.52
CA LEU A 180 10.52 37.21 1.31
C LEU A 180 11.05 38.65 1.24
#